data_AF-A0A1V5UMH3-F1
#
_entry.id   AF-A0A1V5UMH3-F1
#
_cell.length_a   1.000
_cell.length_b   1.000
_cell.length_c   1.000
_cell.angle_alpha   90.00
_cell.angle_beta   90.00
_cell.angle_gamma   90.00
#
_symmetry.space_group_name_H-M   'P 1'
#
loop_
_entity.id
_entity.type
_entity.pdbx_description
1 polymer ?
#
loop_
_entity_poly.entity_id
_entity_poly.type
_entity_poly.pdbx_seq_one_letter_code
_entity_poly.pdbx_strand_id
1 'polypeptide(L)'
;MKKTIVLFILVFMSGVLGVWPAAVMGESDAGWKIDSEMKFSFGYLPPVKKTTHGAEGTEKIEKPSDMGFSSPFLPDITNIALKDFIGMGFAVPAPEDAHKYNFFIKLFNFPGSFKPERSSMPIIEGYFLDKLVEGRTIISYVSDAKNLAVKLCYIAKSDTVFTKENPYPHLSVKVQDEAVQSSFNVNTVFSSLYLNPRVDAADESSEAGLARHSAEGVLAFHGELVKMYGEKLIPMANASDDKHLYFGKASSEGLSVIKIPLKPLVFENWRNLPMPQGPTNIFLSGLLLLYKYDYVLKDGVKAGGAVSALDSPEFKAKYKKISGHVLEIASVIKIKK
;
A
#
# COMPACT_ATOMS: atom_id res chain seq x y z
N MET A 1 38.21 41.39 -15.98
CA MET A 1 37.14 41.99 -16.81
C MET A 1 36.20 40.90 -17.31
N LYS A 2 34.93 40.95 -16.87
CA LYS A 2 33.68 40.39 -17.44
C LYS A 2 32.68 40.35 -16.27
N LYS A 3 32.12 41.51 -15.93
CA LYS A 3 30.75 41.96 -16.27
C LYS A 3 29.67 41.14 -15.56
N THR A 4 29.22 41.69 -14.44
CA THR A 4 27.84 41.62 -13.92
C THR A 4 26.84 42.01 -15.01
N ILE A 5 25.62 41.44 -14.98
CA ILE A 5 24.30 42.06 -15.32
C ILE A 5 23.26 40.91 -15.30
N VAL A 6 22.48 40.79 -14.22
CA VAL A 6 21.11 41.31 -13.99
C VAL A 6 20.02 40.29 -14.34
N LEU A 7 19.31 39.95 -13.28
CA LEU A 7 17.98 39.36 -13.18
C LEU A 7 16.98 40.03 -14.13
N PHE A 8 16.30 39.25 -14.97
CA PHE A 8 15.00 39.63 -15.55
C PHE A 8 13.94 38.66 -15.05
N ILE A 9 13.19 39.11 -14.05
CA ILE A 9 11.85 38.63 -13.76
C ILE A 9 10.97 39.15 -14.90
N LEU A 10 10.38 38.27 -15.69
CA LEU A 10 9.19 38.60 -16.48
C LEU A 10 8.13 37.54 -16.28
N VAL A 11 7.06 37.98 -15.62
CA VAL A 11 5.78 37.32 -15.48
C VAL A 11 5.20 37.08 -16.87
N PHE A 12 4.92 35.82 -17.20
CA PHE A 12 3.91 35.45 -18.19
C PHE A 12 2.90 34.53 -17.53
N MET A 13 1.91 35.17 -16.89
CA MET A 13 0.58 34.63 -16.71
C MET A 13 -0.11 34.64 -18.08
N SER A 14 -0.10 33.51 -18.78
CA SER A 14 -1.08 33.21 -19.83
C SER A 14 -1.02 31.76 -20.26
N GLY A 15 -2.09 31.02 -19.98
CA GLY A 15 -2.64 30.02 -20.89
C GLY A 15 -1.81 28.76 -21.16
N VAL A 16 -1.96 27.76 -20.30
CA VAL A 16 -2.01 26.37 -20.76
C VAL A 16 -3.33 25.79 -20.29
N LEU A 17 -4.42 26.22 -20.95
CA LEU A 17 -5.59 25.37 -21.13
C LEU A 17 -5.14 24.25 -22.07
N GLY A 18 -4.53 23.22 -21.49
CA GLY A 18 -4.26 21.97 -22.18
C GLY A 18 -5.60 21.36 -22.53
N VAL A 19 -5.92 21.39 -23.82
CA VAL A 19 -7.11 20.77 -24.42
C VAL A 19 -7.13 19.30 -24.04
N TRP A 20 -8.02 18.93 -23.12
CA TRP A 20 -8.34 17.53 -22.86
C TRP A 20 -9.21 17.02 -24.02
N PRO A 21 -8.93 15.84 -24.59
CA PRO A 21 -9.79 15.27 -25.62
C PRO A 21 -11.19 15.10 -25.04
N ALA A 22 -12.19 15.57 -25.78
CA ALA A 22 -13.60 15.41 -25.46
C ALA A 22 -13.92 13.94 -25.22
N ALA A 23 -14.65 13.71 -24.13
CA ALA A 23 -15.12 12.40 -23.71
C ALA A 23 -15.96 11.74 -24.82
N VAL A 24 -15.49 10.60 -25.31
CA VAL A 24 -16.38 9.58 -25.85
C VAL A 24 -17.02 8.92 -24.64
N MET A 25 -18.31 9.20 -24.41
CA MET A 25 -19.13 8.46 -23.47
C MET A 25 -19.37 7.04 -24.02
N GLY A 26 -18.38 6.16 -23.85
CA GLY A 26 -18.61 4.73 -23.71
C GLY A 26 -18.87 4.43 -22.24
N GLU A 27 -19.60 3.36 -21.93
CA GLU A 27 -19.64 2.78 -20.58
C GLU A 27 -18.21 2.79 -20.02
N SER A 28 -17.97 3.54 -18.94
CA SER A 28 -16.61 3.74 -18.45
C SER A 28 -16.11 2.42 -17.90
N ASP A 29 -15.38 1.67 -18.72
CA ASP A 29 -14.58 0.55 -18.23
C ASP A 29 -13.39 1.13 -17.47
N ALA A 30 -13.13 0.63 -16.27
CA ALA A 30 -12.07 1.14 -15.40
C ALA A 30 -10.66 0.88 -15.99
N GLY A 31 -10.55 0.03 -17.02
CA GLY A 31 -9.28 -0.30 -17.69
C GLY A 31 -8.41 -1.28 -16.90
N TRP A 32 -8.87 -1.68 -15.71
CA TRP A 32 -8.23 -2.66 -14.84
C TRP A 32 -9.27 -3.68 -14.33
N LYS A 33 -8.78 -4.81 -13.83
CA LYS A 33 -9.54 -5.82 -13.08
C LYS A 33 -8.71 -6.36 -11.92
N ILE A 34 -9.36 -6.85 -10.87
CA ILE A 34 -8.66 -7.42 -9.71
C ILE A 34 -7.95 -8.73 -10.13
N ASP A 35 -6.68 -8.88 -9.75
CA ASP A 35 -5.97 -10.15 -9.84
C ASP A 35 -6.36 -11.04 -8.64
N SER A 36 -7.37 -11.89 -8.86
CA SER A 36 -7.95 -12.72 -7.79
C SER A 36 -7.00 -13.80 -7.27
N GLU A 37 -6.02 -14.24 -8.06
CA GLU A 37 -5.05 -15.26 -7.63
C GLU A 37 -4.10 -14.72 -6.56
N MET A 38 -3.80 -13.42 -6.61
CA MET A 38 -2.87 -12.78 -5.67
C MET A 38 -3.53 -12.38 -4.35
N LYS A 39 -4.87 -12.39 -4.28
CA LYS A 39 -5.68 -12.01 -3.11
C LYS A 39 -5.46 -10.55 -2.67
N PHE A 40 -6.44 -9.98 -1.95
CA PHE A 40 -6.19 -8.76 -1.17
C PHE A 40 -5.43 -9.16 0.09
N SER A 41 -4.33 -8.48 0.41
CA SER A 41 -3.47 -8.92 1.51
C SER A 41 -3.19 -7.85 2.55
N PHE A 42 -3.06 -8.29 3.81
CA PHE A 42 -2.69 -7.46 4.94
C PHE A 42 -1.26 -7.78 5.39
N GLY A 43 -0.37 -6.79 5.33
CA GLY A 43 0.98 -6.86 5.89
C GLY A 43 0.93 -6.76 7.40
N TYR A 44 0.84 -7.88 8.10
CA TYR A 44 0.70 -7.96 9.54
C TYR A 44 2.06 -8.11 10.21
N LEU A 45 2.46 -7.13 11.01
CA LEU A 45 3.66 -7.19 11.83
C LEU A 45 3.24 -7.38 13.30
N PRO A 46 3.31 -8.61 13.85
CA PRO A 46 2.91 -8.84 15.23
C PRO A 46 3.70 -7.93 16.19
N PRO A 47 3.07 -7.41 17.25
CA PRO A 47 3.78 -6.62 18.23
C PRO A 47 4.87 -7.49 18.87
N VAL A 48 6.07 -6.93 19.03
CA VAL A 48 7.15 -7.60 19.76
C VAL A 48 6.62 -7.87 21.16
N LYS A 49 6.39 -9.15 21.51
CA LYS A 49 5.97 -9.52 22.86
C LYS A 49 7.03 -8.99 23.82
N LYS A 50 6.71 -7.94 24.58
CA LYS A 50 7.36 -7.76 25.89
C LYS A 50 7.03 -9.04 26.64
N THR A 51 8.06 -9.78 27.03
CA THR A 51 7.94 -11.02 27.79
C THR A 51 7.25 -10.76 29.12
N THR A 52 5.92 -10.66 29.12
CA THR A 52 5.12 -10.92 30.31
C THR A 52 4.97 -12.43 30.38
N HIS A 53 5.88 -13.05 31.11
CA HIS A 53 5.61 -14.34 31.73
C HIS A 53 4.29 -14.22 32.51
N GLY A 54 3.33 -15.10 32.22
CA GLY A 54 2.09 -15.21 32.98
C GLY A 54 0.84 -14.96 32.16
N ALA A 55 0.36 -16.01 31.52
CA ALA A 55 -1.05 -16.43 31.51
C ALA A 55 -1.14 -17.68 30.63
N GLU A 56 -0.93 -18.85 31.24
CA GLU A 56 -1.45 -20.10 30.69
C GLU A 56 -2.98 -20.03 30.79
N GLY A 57 -3.60 -19.42 29.78
CA GLY A 57 -5.04 -19.46 29.57
C GLY A 57 -5.37 -20.52 28.52
N THR A 58 -6.50 -21.19 28.71
CA THR A 58 -7.16 -22.11 27.75
C THR A 58 -7.68 -21.40 26.50
N GLU A 59 -6.96 -20.38 26.01
CA GLU A 59 -7.37 -19.61 24.84
C GLU A 59 -7.22 -20.48 23.60
N LYS A 60 -8.32 -20.66 22.87
CA LYS A 60 -8.31 -21.38 21.60
C LYS A 60 -7.51 -20.55 20.58
N ILE A 61 -6.44 -21.12 20.03
CA ILE A 61 -5.60 -20.48 19.02
C ILE A 61 -5.92 -21.07 17.65
N GLU A 62 -6.18 -20.21 16.67
CA GLU A 62 -6.23 -20.57 15.25
C GLU A 62 -4.84 -20.36 14.65
N LYS A 63 -4.43 -21.33 13.84
CA LYS A 63 -3.21 -21.27 13.03
C LYS A 63 -3.63 -21.34 11.57
N PRO A 64 -3.86 -20.19 10.91
CA PRO A 64 -4.21 -20.18 9.50
C PRO A 64 -3.15 -20.92 8.68
N SER A 65 -3.58 -21.60 7.63
CA SER A 65 -2.66 -22.38 6.80
C SER A 65 -1.77 -21.47 5.96
N ASP A 66 -0.53 -21.90 5.77
CA ASP A 66 0.37 -21.33 4.75
C ASP A 66 -0.23 -21.48 3.35
N MET A 67 0.08 -20.55 2.44
CA MET A 67 -0.43 -20.57 1.06
C MET A 67 0.36 -21.48 0.11
N GLY A 68 1.48 -22.07 0.55
CA GLY A 68 2.21 -23.12 -0.17
C GLY A 68 3.21 -22.62 -1.21
N PHE A 69 3.64 -21.36 -1.16
CA PHE A 69 4.61 -20.81 -2.13
C PHE A 69 6.05 -21.28 -1.89
N SER A 70 6.38 -21.60 -0.64
CA SER A 70 7.68 -22.12 -0.22
C SER A 70 7.49 -23.20 0.85
N SER A 71 8.59 -23.78 1.34
CA SER A 71 8.50 -24.72 2.46
C SER A 71 7.91 -24.05 3.72
N PRO A 72 7.15 -24.77 4.57
CA PRO A 72 6.44 -24.17 5.71
C PRO A 72 7.32 -23.41 6.71
N PHE A 73 8.62 -23.73 6.79
CA PHE A 73 9.59 -23.10 7.69
C PHE A 73 10.40 -21.97 7.03
N LEU A 74 10.23 -21.75 5.72
CA LEU A 74 10.93 -20.68 4.98
C LEU A 74 10.00 -19.48 4.77
N PRO A 75 10.53 -18.25 4.84
CA PRO A 75 9.84 -17.07 4.31
C PRO A 75 9.63 -17.19 2.79
N ASP A 76 8.57 -16.55 2.30
CA ASP A 76 8.28 -16.46 0.86
C ASP A 76 9.04 -15.30 0.19
N ILE A 77 9.33 -14.24 0.94
CA ILE A 77 10.09 -13.07 0.48
C ILE A 77 11.23 -12.78 1.45
N THR A 78 12.45 -12.71 0.94
CA THR A 78 13.69 -12.64 1.74
C THR A 78 14.60 -11.45 1.41
N ASN A 79 14.33 -10.77 0.31
CA ASN A 79 15.21 -9.79 -0.30
C ASN A 79 14.75 -8.34 -0.10
N ILE A 80 14.10 -8.05 1.02
CA ILE A 80 13.70 -6.68 1.38
C ILE A 80 14.63 -6.19 2.50
N ALA A 81 15.52 -5.25 2.18
CA ALA A 81 16.29 -4.55 3.20
C ALA A 81 15.36 -3.66 4.03
N LEU A 82 15.43 -3.76 5.36
CA LEU A 82 14.51 -3.03 6.26
C LEU A 82 14.64 -1.51 6.08
N LYS A 83 15.88 -1.01 5.96
CA LYS A 83 16.16 0.41 5.75
C LYS A 83 15.46 0.95 4.50
N ASP A 84 15.48 0.20 3.40
CA ASP A 84 14.88 0.62 2.14
C ASP A 84 13.36 0.56 2.22
N PHE A 85 12.81 -0.46 2.89
CA PHE A 85 11.37 -0.56 3.18
C PHE A 85 10.87 0.65 3.96
N ILE A 86 11.59 1.07 5.01
CA ILE A 86 11.28 2.30 5.76
C ILE A 86 11.46 3.54 4.87
N GLY A 87 12.53 3.59 4.07
CA GLY A 87 12.82 4.68 3.15
C GLY A 87 11.73 4.90 2.11
N MET A 88 11.01 3.83 1.73
CA MET A 88 9.81 3.90 0.90
C MET A 88 8.57 4.42 1.64
N GLY A 89 8.63 4.69 2.94
CA GLY A 89 7.54 5.29 3.71
C GLY A 89 6.61 4.31 4.43
N PHE A 90 6.96 3.02 4.48
CA PHE A 90 6.22 2.02 5.25
C PHE A 90 6.37 2.25 6.76
N ALA A 91 5.24 2.25 7.48
CA ALA A 91 5.18 2.56 8.90
C ALA A 91 5.53 1.33 9.76
N VAL A 92 6.79 0.93 9.75
CA VAL A 92 7.31 -0.18 10.56
C VAL A 92 8.28 0.30 11.64
N PRO A 93 8.35 -0.37 12.80
CA PRO A 93 9.38 -0.10 13.80
C PRO A 93 10.78 -0.32 13.21
N ALA A 94 11.68 0.63 13.46
CA ALA A 94 13.06 0.60 12.97
C ALA A 94 14.03 0.62 14.16
N PRO A 95 14.90 -0.39 14.33
CA PRO A 95 16.04 -0.27 15.22
C PRO A 95 17.03 0.79 14.70
N GLU A 96 17.86 1.36 15.56
CA GLU A 96 18.86 2.38 15.17
C GLU A 96 19.80 1.89 14.05
N ASP A 97 20.08 0.59 14.00
CA ASP A 97 20.91 -0.05 12.98
C ASP A 97 20.10 -0.84 11.93
N ALA A 98 18.95 -0.32 11.51
CA ALA A 98 18.05 -0.93 10.51
C ALA A 98 18.72 -1.42 9.20
N HIS A 99 19.92 -0.93 8.85
CA HIS A 99 20.71 -1.40 7.70
C HIS A 99 21.23 -2.84 7.85
N LYS A 100 21.23 -3.41 9.06
CA LYS A 100 21.64 -4.81 9.32
C LYS A 100 20.48 -5.80 9.33
N TYR A 101 19.28 -5.35 9.00
CA TYR A 101 18.05 -6.14 9.12
C TYR A 101 17.36 -6.25 7.76
N ASN A 102 16.72 -7.40 7.56
CA ASN A 102 15.79 -7.63 6.48
C ASN A 102 14.35 -7.68 7.00
N PHE A 103 13.42 -7.38 6.12
CA PHE A 103 11.99 -7.51 6.31
C PHE A 103 11.50 -8.76 5.58
N PHE A 104 11.31 -9.84 6.32
CA PHE A 104 10.90 -11.13 5.77
C PHE A 104 9.38 -11.27 5.77
N ILE A 105 8.83 -11.87 4.72
CA ILE A 105 7.37 -12.05 4.59
C ILE A 105 7.05 -13.50 4.27
N LYS A 106 5.99 -14.02 4.90
CA LYS A 106 5.35 -15.30 4.54
C LYS A 106 3.84 -15.13 4.43
N LEU A 107 3.22 -15.81 3.47
CA LEU A 107 1.81 -15.66 3.15
C LEU A 107 0.96 -16.78 3.72
N PHE A 108 -0.11 -16.38 4.40
CA PHE A 108 -1.09 -17.26 5.01
C PHE A 108 -2.49 -16.94 4.49
N ASN A 109 -3.37 -17.95 4.50
CA ASN A 109 -4.79 -17.69 4.32
C ASN A 109 -5.32 -16.79 5.45
N PHE A 110 -6.33 -15.98 5.14
CA PHE A 110 -6.98 -15.12 6.13
C PHE A 110 -7.60 -15.96 7.27
N PRO A 111 -7.49 -15.53 8.55
CA PRO A 111 -8.08 -16.26 9.65
C PRO A 111 -9.60 -16.43 9.49
N GLY A 112 -10.08 -17.67 9.57
CA GLY A 112 -11.50 -18.00 9.46
C GLY A 112 -12.32 -17.50 10.66
N SER A 113 -11.67 -17.22 11.80
CA SER A 113 -12.32 -16.60 12.96
C SER A 113 -12.57 -15.09 12.82
N PHE A 114 -11.95 -14.42 11.84
CA PHE A 114 -12.10 -12.98 11.62
C PHE A 114 -13.26 -12.67 10.66
N LYS A 115 -13.87 -11.49 10.82
CA LYS A 115 -14.87 -10.99 9.87
C LYS A 115 -14.16 -10.19 8.77
N PRO A 116 -14.19 -10.60 7.49
CA PRO A 116 -13.46 -9.93 6.40
C PRO A 116 -13.60 -8.41 6.40
N GLU A 117 -14.83 -7.92 6.50
CA GLU A 117 -15.20 -6.52 6.37
C GLU A 117 -14.60 -5.65 7.48
N ARG A 118 -14.43 -6.21 8.68
CA ARG A 118 -13.82 -5.48 9.81
C ARG A 118 -12.35 -5.17 9.57
N SER A 119 -11.66 -5.92 8.72
CA SER A 119 -10.28 -5.65 8.34
C SER A 119 -10.18 -4.90 7.02
N SER A 120 -11.00 -5.24 6.03
CA SER A 120 -10.88 -4.68 4.67
C SER A 120 -11.53 -3.30 4.52
N MET A 121 -12.75 -3.09 5.04
CA MET A 121 -13.50 -1.85 4.80
C MET A 121 -12.80 -0.58 5.26
N PRO A 122 -12.10 -0.55 6.43
CA PRO A 122 -11.33 0.63 6.83
C PRO A 122 -10.26 1.03 5.80
N ILE A 123 -9.70 0.07 5.05
CA ILE A 123 -8.75 0.33 3.97
C ILE A 123 -9.49 0.81 2.73
N ILE A 124 -10.57 0.12 2.32
CA ILE A 124 -11.36 0.50 1.13
C ILE A 124 -11.88 1.93 1.26
N GLU A 125 -12.56 2.25 2.37
CA GLU A 125 -13.13 3.57 2.61
C GLU A 125 -12.05 4.60 2.93
N GLY A 126 -10.99 4.20 3.64
CA GLY A 126 -9.89 5.08 4.02
C GLY A 126 -9.12 5.64 2.82
N TYR A 127 -9.05 4.87 1.73
CA TYR A 127 -8.48 5.29 0.45
C TYR A 127 -9.56 5.62 -0.60
N PHE A 128 -10.84 5.70 -0.23
CA PHE A 128 -11.95 6.01 -1.14
C PHE A 128 -12.04 5.09 -2.35
N LEU A 129 -11.60 3.84 -2.23
CA LEU A 129 -11.66 2.87 -3.32
C LEU A 129 -13.10 2.49 -3.64
N ASP A 130 -14.02 2.66 -2.68
CA ASP A 130 -15.46 2.52 -2.88
C ASP A 130 -16.06 3.57 -3.81
N LYS A 131 -15.32 4.67 -4.09
CA LYS A 131 -15.74 5.76 -4.98
C LYS A 131 -15.23 5.62 -6.41
N LEU A 132 -14.42 4.60 -6.68
CA LEU A 132 -14.00 4.24 -8.03
C LEU A 132 -15.18 3.65 -8.82
N VAL A 133 -15.07 3.66 -10.15
CA VAL A 133 -16.01 3.09 -11.11
C VAL A 133 -16.37 1.66 -10.73
N GLU A 134 -15.35 0.84 -10.43
CA GLU A 134 -15.49 -0.56 -10.00
C GLU A 134 -15.42 -0.72 -8.46
N GLY A 135 -15.73 0.33 -7.70
CA GLY A 135 -15.62 0.33 -6.24
C GLY A 135 -16.50 -0.72 -5.55
N ARG A 136 -17.70 -1.00 -6.08
CA ARG A 136 -18.56 -2.09 -5.59
C ARG A 136 -17.95 -3.47 -5.81
N THR A 137 -17.26 -3.65 -6.94
CA THR A 137 -16.54 -4.89 -7.25
C THR A 137 -15.42 -5.12 -6.24
N ILE A 138 -14.69 -4.07 -5.87
CA ILE A 138 -13.68 -4.15 -4.78
C ILE A 138 -14.34 -4.55 -3.46
N ILE A 139 -15.42 -3.87 -3.04
CA ILE A 139 -16.13 -4.18 -1.78
C ILE A 139 -16.59 -5.64 -1.75
N SER A 140 -17.27 -6.09 -2.81
CA SER A 140 -17.75 -7.47 -2.90
C SER A 140 -16.60 -8.47 -2.86
N TYR A 141 -15.48 -8.15 -3.50
CA TYR A 141 -14.31 -9.00 -3.52
C TYR A 141 -13.68 -9.16 -2.12
N VAL A 142 -13.48 -8.04 -1.39
CA VAL A 142 -12.81 -8.06 -0.07
C VAL A 142 -13.72 -8.42 1.11
N SER A 143 -15.02 -8.63 0.86
CA SER A 143 -15.97 -9.13 1.85
C SER A 143 -15.94 -10.66 1.99
N ASP A 144 -15.26 -11.36 1.08
CA ASP A 144 -15.11 -12.81 1.14
C ASP A 144 -13.71 -13.20 1.64
N ALA A 145 -13.66 -13.91 2.77
CA ALA A 145 -12.42 -14.36 3.40
C ALA A 145 -11.50 -15.15 2.44
N LYS A 146 -12.07 -15.86 1.45
CA LYS A 146 -11.26 -16.66 0.50
C LYS A 146 -10.37 -15.80 -0.40
N ASN A 147 -10.79 -14.55 -0.62
CA ASN A 147 -10.10 -13.55 -1.43
C ASN A 147 -9.11 -12.73 -0.61
N LEU A 148 -8.97 -13.03 0.69
CA LEU A 148 -8.07 -12.34 1.60
C LEU A 148 -6.87 -13.22 1.97
N ALA A 149 -5.73 -12.57 2.21
CA ALA A 149 -4.51 -13.19 2.69
C ALA A 149 -3.83 -12.34 3.76
N VAL A 150 -2.95 -12.97 4.55
CA VAL A 150 -2.09 -12.28 5.50
C VAL A 150 -0.65 -12.48 5.05
N LYS A 151 0.03 -11.37 4.77
CA LYS A 151 1.48 -11.29 4.67
C LYS A 151 2.00 -11.14 6.10
N LEU A 152 2.31 -12.25 6.76
CA LEU A 152 2.97 -12.21 8.06
C LEU A 152 4.38 -11.63 7.86
N CYS A 153 4.66 -10.54 8.56
CA CYS A 153 5.92 -9.82 8.48
C CYS A 153 6.80 -10.14 9.68
N TYR A 154 8.11 -10.23 9.44
CA TYR A 154 9.10 -10.51 10.47
C TYR A 154 10.38 -9.73 10.21
N ILE A 155 10.86 -9.02 11.24
CA ILE A 155 12.11 -8.28 11.18
C ILE A 155 13.18 -9.10 11.87
N ALA A 156 14.25 -9.42 11.14
CA ALA A 156 15.40 -10.15 11.67
C ALA A 156 16.68 -9.69 10.98
N LYS A 157 17.85 -10.06 11.53
CA LYS A 157 19.14 -9.72 10.94
C LYS A 157 19.25 -10.27 9.52
N SER A 158 19.95 -9.57 8.65
CA SER A 158 20.08 -9.96 7.24
C SER A 158 20.78 -11.31 7.03
N ASP A 159 21.57 -11.77 8.00
CA ASP A 159 22.25 -13.08 8.03
C ASP A 159 21.43 -14.20 8.69
N THR A 160 20.17 -13.94 9.04
CA THR A 160 19.28 -14.95 9.65
C THR A 160 19.05 -16.11 8.69
N VAL A 161 19.36 -17.32 9.14
CA VAL A 161 19.09 -18.57 8.40
C VAL A 161 17.85 -19.26 8.99
N PHE A 162 16.85 -19.48 8.13
CA PHE A 162 15.63 -20.21 8.49
C PHE A 162 15.79 -21.69 8.15
N THR A 163 15.55 -22.56 9.14
CA THR A 163 15.62 -24.02 9.00
C THR A 163 14.42 -24.68 9.65
N LYS A 164 14.34 -26.02 9.67
CA LYS A 164 13.28 -26.70 10.42
C LYS A 164 13.44 -26.50 11.93
N GLU A 165 14.67 -26.39 12.40
CA GLU A 165 15.05 -26.20 13.80
C GLU A 165 14.90 -24.73 14.23
N ASN A 166 15.07 -23.79 13.30
CA ASN A 166 14.83 -22.36 13.49
C ASN A 166 13.84 -21.85 12.41
N PRO A 167 12.54 -22.21 12.51
CA PRO A 167 11.58 -21.94 11.46
C PRO A 167 11.14 -20.48 11.43
N TYR A 168 10.68 -20.03 10.26
CA TYR A 168 9.90 -18.81 10.17
C TYR A 168 8.67 -18.90 11.09
N PRO A 169 8.30 -17.82 11.81
CA PRO A 169 7.16 -17.84 12.73
C PRO A 169 5.85 -18.24 12.03
N HIS A 170 5.03 -19.04 12.69
CA HIS A 170 3.68 -19.33 12.21
C HIS A 170 2.72 -18.20 12.57
N LEU A 171 1.81 -17.86 11.65
CA LEU A 171 0.67 -17.02 11.98
C LEU A 171 -0.21 -17.73 13.01
N SER A 172 -0.37 -17.10 14.17
CA SER A 172 -1.22 -17.60 15.24
C SER A 172 -2.10 -16.46 15.73
N VAL A 173 -3.41 -16.64 15.67
CA VAL A 173 -4.38 -15.68 16.16
C VAL A 173 -5.28 -16.33 17.21
N LYS A 174 -5.70 -15.55 18.21
CA LYS A 174 -6.66 -16.06 19.19
C LYS A 174 -8.02 -16.17 18.51
N VAL A 175 -8.69 -17.31 18.70
CA VAL A 175 -10.07 -17.53 18.28
C VAL A 175 -10.93 -16.85 19.33
N GLN A 176 -11.60 -15.77 18.93
CA GLN A 176 -12.58 -14.95 19.66
C GLN A 176 -12.10 -13.55 20.06
N ASP A 177 -13.11 -12.68 20.10
CA ASP A 177 -13.15 -11.26 20.43
C ASP A 177 -12.77 -10.29 19.29
N GLU A 178 -13.65 -9.30 19.10
CA GLU A 178 -13.45 -8.10 18.30
C GLU A 178 -12.18 -7.35 18.68
N ALA A 179 -11.78 -7.41 19.95
CA ALA A 179 -10.52 -6.85 20.42
C ALA A 179 -9.29 -7.50 19.74
N VAL A 180 -9.33 -8.80 19.44
CA VAL A 180 -8.21 -9.51 18.79
C VAL A 180 -8.08 -9.10 17.33
N GLN A 181 -9.19 -9.06 16.59
CA GLN A 181 -9.18 -8.58 15.22
C GLN A 181 -8.81 -7.09 15.15
N SER A 182 -9.25 -6.28 16.12
CA SER A 182 -8.82 -4.88 16.23
C SER A 182 -7.32 -4.77 16.46
N SER A 183 -6.74 -5.61 17.32
CA SER A 183 -5.29 -5.69 17.52
C SER A 183 -4.56 -6.11 16.24
N PHE A 184 -5.10 -7.08 15.49
CA PHE A 184 -4.57 -7.44 14.17
C PHE A 184 -4.57 -6.23 13.24
N ASN A 185 -5.70 -5.54 13.09
CA ASN A 185 -5.86 -4.38 12.23
C ASN A 185 -4.89 -3.24 12.58
N VAL A 186 -4.70 -2.94 13.87
CA VAL A 186 -3.78 -1.90 14.35
C VAL A 186 -2.31 -2.24 14.02
N ASN A 187 -1.98 -3.52 13.91
CA ASN A 187 -0.64 -4.01 13.58
C ASN A 187 -0.49 -4.40 12.09
N THR A 188 -1.47 -4.08 11.26
CA THR A 188 -1.35 -4.11 9.80
C THR A 188 -0.60 -2.86 9.34
N VAL A 189 0.66 -3.05 8.94
CA VAL A 189 1.60 -1.97 8.58
C VAL A 189 1.48 -1.53 7.12
N PHE A 190 0.90 -2.37 6.27
CA PHE A 190 0.50 -2.04 4.90
C PHE A 190 -0.58 -3.00 4.42
N SER A 191 -1.23 -2.68 3.31
CA SER A 191 -2.14 -3.59 2.60
C SER A 191 -1.80 -3.63 1.12
N SER A 192 -2.16 -4.70 0.42
CA SER A 192 -1.93 -4.81 -1.03
C SER A 192 -3.19 -5.23 -1.80
N LEU A 193 -3.42 -4.56 -2.93
CA LEU A 193 -4.38 -4.95 -3.96
C LEU A 193 -3.62 -5.18 -5.28
N TYR A 194 -3.85 -6.33 -5.91
CA TYR A 194 -3.23 -6.67 -7.18
C TYR A 194 -4.20 -6.52 -8.32
N LEU A 195 -3.72 -5.99 -9.44
CA LEU A 195 -4.53 -5.63 -10.61
C LEU A 195 -3.92 -6.20 -11.88
N ASN A 196 -4.79 -6.63 -12.78
CA ASN A 196 -4.50 -6.91 -14.17
C ASN A 196 -5.10 -5.81 -15.06
N PRO A 197 -4.56 -5.59 -16.27
CA PRO A 197 -5.27 -4.88 -17.31
C PRO A 197 -6.61 -5.56 -17.58
N ARG A 198 -7.63 -4.77 -17.96
CA ARG A 198 -8.94 -5.33 -18.28
C ARG A 198 -8.87 -6.25 -19.51
N VAL A 199 -8.26 -5.73 -20.57
CA VAL A 199 -8.01 -6.41 -21.83
C VAL A 199 -6.79 -7.31 -21.65
N ASP A 200 -6.89 -8.57 -22.06
CA ASP A 200 -5.77 -9.50 -21.96
C ASP A 200 -4.70 -9.19 -23.02
N ALA A 201 -3.46 -9.61 -22.75
CA ALA A 201 -2.36 -9.44 -23.69
C ALA A 201 -2.66 -10.18 -25.00
N ALA A 202 -2.17 -9.66 -26.13
CA ALA A 202 -2.15 -10.43 -27.36
C ALA A 202 -1.25 -11.67 -27.18
N ASP A 203 -1.70 -12.82 -27.70
CA ASP A 203 -1.09 -14.15 -27.51
C ASP A 203 0.37 -14.26 -27.99
N GLU A 204 0.89 -13.28 -28.73
CA GLU A 204 2.26 -13.27 -29.31
C GLU A 204 3.22 -12.26 -28.61
N SER A 205 2.91 -11.81 -27.41
CA SER A 205 3.74 -10.83 -26.71
C SER A 205 5.00 -11.46 -26.07
N SER A 206 6.18 -10.92 -26.38
CA SER A 206 7.44 -11.25 -25.69
C SER A 206 7.32 -11.06 -24.17
N GLU A 207 8.14 -11.72 -23.34
CA GLU A 207 8.08 -11.56 -21.87
C GLU A 207 8.18 -10.08 -21.43
N ALA A 208 9.00 -9.27 -22.10
CA ALA A 208 9.09 -7.83 -21.84
C ALA A 208 7.81 -7.09 -22.24
N GLY A 209 7.16 -7.51 -23.33
CA GLY A 209 5.84 -7.01 -23.74
C GLY A 209 4.75 -7.38 -22.72
N LEU A 210 4.75 -8.63 -22.25
CA LEU A 210 3.84 -9.11 -21.21
C LEU A 210 4.01 -8.34 -19.90
N ALA A 211 5.24 -8.05 -19.49
CA ALA A 211 5.50 -7.28 -18.28
C ALA A 211 5.00 -5.83 -18.41
N ARG A 212 5.25 -5.18 -19.55
CA ARG A 212 4.73 -3.83 -19.82
C ARG A 212 3.22 -3.80 -19.84
N HIS A 213 2.59 -4.74 -20.55
CA HIS A 213 1.15 -4.86 -20.62
C HIS A 213 0.57 -5.11 -19.21
N SER A 214 1.11 -6.05 -18.45
CA SER A 214 0.70 -6.32 -17.07
C SER A 214 0.66 -5.05 -16.20
N ALA A 215 1.66 -4.16 -16.34
CA ALA A 215 1.71 -2.90 -15.60
C ALA A 215 0.60 -1.88 -15.99
N GLU A 216 -0.07 -2.05 -17.14
CA GLU A 216 -1.16 -1.16 -17.58
C GLU A 216 -2.34 -1.15 -16.61
N GLY A 217 -2.56 -2.24 -15.86
CA GLY A 217 -3.60 -2.29 -14.83
C GLY A 217 -3.36 -1.26 -13.71
N VAL A 218 -2.13 -1.16 -13.21
CA VAL A 218 -1.73 -0.14 -12.22
C VAL A 218 -1.80 1.27 -12.81
N LEU A 219 -1.41 1.45 -14.08
CA LEU A 219 -1.46 2.76 -14.74
C LEU A 219 -2.91 3.25 -14.92
N ALA A 220 -3.83 2.37 -15.32
CA ALA A 220 -5.25 2.68 -15.43
C ALA A 220 -5.85 3.06 -14.06
N PHE A 221 -5.56 2.26 -13.03
CA PHE A 221 -6.00 2.53 -11.66
C PHE A 221 -5.47 3.87 -11.12
N HIS A 222 -4.20 4.19 -11.41
CA HIS A 222 -3.60 5.48 -11.05
C HIS A 222 -4.33 6.66 -11.67
N GLY A 223 -4.59 6.60 -12.99
CA GLY A 223 -5.32 7.66 -13.69
C GLY A 223 -6.72 7.89 -13.12
N GLU A 224 -7.42 6.81 -12.79
CA GLU A 224 -8.72 6.87 -12.15
C GLU A 224 -8.66 7.50 -10.75
N LEU A 225 -7.70 7.09 -9.91
CA LEU A 225 -7.50 7.67 -8.58
C LEU A 225 -7.20 9.16 -8.64
N VAL A 226 -6.29 9.59 -9.51
CA VAL A 226 -5.91 11.01 -9.63
C VAL A 226 -7.13 11.83 -10.04
N LYS A 227 -7.92 11.34 -11.00
CA LYS A 227 -9.17 11.99 -11.41
C LYS A 227 -10.17 12.07 -10.25
N MET A 228 -10.47 10.94 -9.62
CA MET A 228 -11.45 10.87 -8.54
C MET A 228 -11.03 11.73 -7.34
N TYR A 229 -9.77 11.66 -6.91
CA TYR A 229 -9.26 12.50 -5.83
C TYR A 229 -9.28 13.98 -6.19
N GLY A 230 -8.93 14.36 -7.42
CA GLY A 230 -9.00 15.74 -7.88
C GLY A 230 -10.41 16.31 -7.92
N GLU A 231 -11.42 15.47 -8.20
CA GLU A 231 -12.83 15.86 -8.22
C GLU A 231 -13.49 15.88 -6.84
N LYS A 232 -13.03 15.04 -5.90
CA LYS A 232 -13.74 14.78 -4.63
C LYS A 232 -13.02 15.25 -3.37
N LEU A 233 -11.71 15.48 -3.43
CA LEU A 233 -10.88 15.81 -2.27
C LEU A 233 -10.25 17.19 -2.40
N ILE A 234 -9.73 17.71 -1.29
CA ILE A 234 -9.06 19.02 -1.24
C ILE A 234 -7.64 18.85 -1.77
N PRO A 235 -7.25 19.45 -2.91
CA PRO A 235 -5.87 19.41 -3.36
C PRO A 235 -5.00 20.19 -2.37
N MET A 236 -3.84 19.63 -2.03
CA MET A 236 -2.90 20.20 -1.08
C MET A 236 -1.52 20.39 -1.72
N ALA A 237 -0.84 21.46 -1.36
CA ALA A 237 0.54 21.70 -1.77
C ALA A 237 1.53 21.18 -0.71
N ASN A 238 2.67 20.65 -1.16
CA ASN A 238 3.85 20.41 -0.34
C ASN A 238 5.07 20.93 -1.10
N ALA A 239 5.61 22.08 -0.67
CA ALA A 239 6.69 22.76 -1.39
C ALA A 239 8.01 21.96 -1.43
N SER A 240 8.13 20.91 -0.62
CA SER A 240 9.33 20.07 -0.53
C SER A 240 9.26 18.76 -1.32
N ASP A 241 8.13 18.49 -2.01
CA ASP A 241 7.92 17.24 -2.75
C ASP A 241 7.26 17.49 -4.10
N ASP A 242 8.07 17.45 -5.15
CA ASP A 242 7.66 17.61 -6.54
C ASP A 242 7.30 16.29 -7.23
N LYS A 243 7.40 15.15 -6.52
CA LYS A 243 7.16 13.80 -7.07
C LYS A 243 5.78 13.25 -6.76
N HIS A 244 5.02 13.91 -5.90
CA HIS A 244 3.73 13.42 -5.40
C HIS A 244 2.65 14.48 -5.44
N LEU A 245 1.41 14.02 -5.61
CA LEU A 245 0.20 14.80 -5.37
C LEU A 245 -0.32 14.48 -3.96
N TYR A 246 -0.98 15.48 -3.37
CA TYR A 246 -1.54 15.39 -2.02
C TYR A 246 -3.00 15.81 -2.03
N PHE A 247 -3.84 15.00 -1.41
CA PHE A 247 -5.29 15.20 -1.35
C PHE A 247 -5.79 15.04 0.09
N GLY A 248 -6.50 16.03 0.59
CA GLY A 248 -7.01 16.09 1.96
C GLY A 248 -8.52 15.83 2.04
N LYS A 249 -8.95 15.17 3.10
CA LYS A 249 -10.34 15.16 3.59
C LYS A 249 -10.37 15.66 5.03
N ALA A 250 -10.91 16.85 5.22
CA ALA A 250 -11.10 17.43 6.55
C ALA A 250 -12.34 16.82 7.23
N SER A 251 -12.27 16.68 8.55
CA SER A 251 -13.40 16.36 9.42
C SER A 251 -13.42 17.31 10.63
N SER A 252 -14.42 17.19 11.49
CA SER A 252 -14.46 17.90 12.77
C SER A 252 -13.31 17.51 13.71
N GLU A 253 -12.78 16.30 13.56
CA GLU A 253 -11.77 15.70 14.43
C GLU A 253 -10.34 15.91 13.91
N GLY A 254 -10.18 16.18 12.61
CA GLY A 254 -8.85 16.31 12.02
C GLY A 254 -8.83 16.33 10.50
N LEU A 255 -7.78 15.74 9.94
CA LEU A 255 -7.50 15.71 8.50
C LEU A 255 -6.88 14.37 8.11
N SER A 256 -7.46 13.70 7.12
CA SER A 256 -6.81 12.60 6.43
C SER A 256 -6.18 13.11 5.14
N VAL A 257 -4.91 12.74 4.90
CA VAL A 257 -4.16 13.12 3.69
C VAL A 257 -3.77 11.86 2.94
N ILE A 258 -4.14 11.80 1.67
CA ILE A 258 -3.65 10.80 0.72
C ILE A 258 -2.52 11.43 -0.09
N LYS A 259 -1.35 10.77 -0.09
CA LYS A 259 -0.20 11.09 -0.93
C LYS A 259 -0.09 10.02 -2.02
N ILE A 260 -0.02 10.46 -3.27
CA ILE A 260 0.07 9.59 -4.45
C ILE A 260 1.23 10.02 -5.34
N PRO A 261 2.12 9.10 -5.79
CA PRO A 261 3.16 9.40 -6.76
C PRO A 261 2.58 9.98 -8.06
N LEU A 262 3.27 10.93 -8.68
CA LEU A 262 2.90 11.46 -10.00
C LEU A 262 2.95 10.38 -11.09
N LYS A 263 3.86 9.42 -10.94
CA LYS A 263 4.03 8.30 -11.86
C LYS A 263 4.17 7.01 -11.06
N PRO A 264 3.35 5.98 -11.34
CA PRO A 264 3.61 4.63 -10.87
C PRO A 264 4.97 4.13 -11.35
N LEU A 265 5.56 3.20 -10.60
CA LEU A 265 6.77 2.50 -11.01
C LEU A 265 6.39 1.39 -12.00
N VAL A 266 7.08 1.36 -13.14
CA VAL A 266 6.97 0.29 -14.13
C VAL A 266 8.36 -0.34 -14.28
N PHE A 267 8.41 -1.65 -14.20
CA PHE A 267 9.66 -2.37 -14.02
C PHE A 267 10.05 -3.15 -15.27
N GLU A 268 10.97 -2.60 -16.04
CA GLU A 268 11.52 -3.28 -17.22
C GLU A 268 12.45 -4.44 -16.82
N ASN A 269 13.08 -4.36 -15.64
CA ASN A 269 13.99 -5.37 -15.09
C ASN A 269 13.31 -6.28 -14.05
N TRP A 270 12.03 -6.60 -14.25
CA TRP A 270 11.17 -7.32 -13.30
C TRP A 270 11.75 -8.62 -12.74
N ARG A 271 12.60 -9.34 -13.49
CA ARG A 271 13.31 -10.56 -13.02
C ARG A 271 14.24 -10.31 -11.83
N ASN A 272 14.71 -9.07 -11.66
CA ASN A 272 15.68 -8.68 -10.63
C ASN A 272 15.03 -8.00 -9.41
N LEU A 273 13.70 -7.99 -9.33
CA LEU A 273 12.97 -7.29 -8.28
C LEU A 273 12.48 -8.24 -7.17
N PRO A 274 12.15 -7.69 -5.98
CA PRO A 274 11.46 -8.45 -4.94
C PRO A 274 10.20 -9.13 -5.48
N MET A 275 10.07 -10.43 -5.21
CA MET A 275 8.90 -11.18 -5.68
C MET A 275 7.74 -10.90 -4.73
N PRO A 276 6.53 -10.63 -5.24
CA PRO A 276 5.38 -10.33 -4.40
C PRO A 276 4.83 -11.59 -3.69
N GLN A 277 4.81 -12.73 -4.38
CA GLN A 277 4.42 -14.09 -3.92
C GLN A 277 5.14 -15.10 -4.84
N GLY A 278 5.25 -16.39 -4.50
CA GLY A 278 5.73 -17.41 -5.46
C GLY A 278 7.10 -17.11 -6.10
N PRO A 279 8.21 -17.21 -5.34
CA PRO A 279 9.50 -16.57 -5.65
C PRO A 279 10.22 -17.03 -6.93
N THR A 280 9.68 -18.01 -7.65
CA THR A 280 10.27 -18.55 -8.87
C THR A 280 9.49 -18.19 -10.13
N ASN A 281 8.23 -17.78 -10.00
CA ASN A 281 7.30 -17.69 -11.14
C ASN A 281 6.50 -16.38 -11.18
N ILE A 282 6.44 -15.60 -10.10
CA ILE A 282 5.64 -14.37 -10.04
C ILE A 282 6.55 -13.19 -9.74
N PHE A 283 6.50 -12.17 -10.58
CA PHE A 283 7.40 -11.03 -10.51
C PHE A 283 6.63 -9.71 -10.62
N LEU A 284 7.08 -8.70 -9.89
CA LEU A 284 6.46 -7.38 -9.89
C LEU A 284 6.75 -6.66 -11.22
N SER A 285 5.70 -6.26 -11.93
CA SER A 285 5.78 -5.54 -13.22
C SER A 285 5.38 -4.07 -13.10
N GLY A 286 4.47 -3.74 -12.18
CA GLY A 286 4.02 -2.40 -11.88
C GLY A 286 3.74 -2.20 -10.39
N LEU A 287 4.02 -1.01 -9.88
CA LEU A 287 3.81 -0.67 -8.47
C LEU A 287 3.40 0.79 -8.29
N LEU A 288 2.34 0.98 -7.51
CA LEU A 288 1.89 2.27 -7.02
C LEU A 288 1.75 2.17 -5.50
N LEU A 289 2.47 3.03 -4.78
CA LEU A 289 2.38 3.15 -3.32
C LEU A 289 1.52 4.36 -2.96
N LEU A 290 0.35 4.10 -2.37
CA LEU A 290 -0.55 5.12 -1.85
C LEU A 290 -0.32 5.28 -0.36
N TYR A 291 0.00 6.49 0.10
CA TYR A 291 0.21 6.75 1.51
C TYR A 291 -1.01 7.45 2.09
N LYS A 292 -1.49 6.97 3.22
CA LYS A 292 -2.50 7.66 4.01
C LYS A 292 -1.88 8.11 5.32
N TYR A 293 -2.09 9.37 5.66
CA TYR A 293 -1.67 9.97 6.92
C TYR A 293 -2.88 10.60 7.59
N ASP A 294 -3.17 10.19 8.82
CA ASP A 294 -4.21 10.84 9.62
C ASP A 294 -3.58 11.80 10.62
N TYR A 295 -4.23 12.96 10.73
CA TYR A 295 -3.86 14.04 11.63
C TYR A 295 -5.05 14.41 12.49
N VAL A 296 -4.79 14.71 13.76
CA VAL A 296 -5.77 15.31 14.67
C VAL A 296 -5.42 16.78 14.90
N LEU A 297 -6.43 17.59 15.24
CA LEU A 297 -6.20 18.95 15.72
C LEU A 297 -5.49 18.93 17.07
N LYS A 298 -4.59 19.88 17.29
CA LYS A 298 -4.03 20.11 18.63
C LYS A 298 -5.02 20.82 19.54
N ASP A 299 -4.88 20.61 20.84
CA ASP A 299 -5.80 21.12 21.85
C ASP A 299 -6.03 22.63 21.74
N GLY A 300 -7.29 23.05 21.87
CA GLY A 300 -7.70 24.45 21.78
C GLY A 300 -7.78 25.03 20.36
N VAL A 301 -7.42 24.28 19.33
CA VAL A 301 -7.52 24.73 17.92
C VAL A 301 -8.86 24.29 17.32
N LYS A 302 -9.61 25.24 16.75
CA LYS A 302 -10.88 24.94 16.08
C LYS A 302 -10.67 24.43 14.65
N ALA A 303 -11.51 23.48 14.25
CA ALA A 303 -11.70 23.11 12.85
C ALA A 303 -12.24 24.33 12.07
N GLY A 304 -11.75 24.54 10.84
CA GLY A 304 -12.17 25.66 9.97
C GLY A 304 -11.01 26.38 9.28
N GLY A 305 -11.36 27.14 8.24
CA GLY A 305 -10.41 27.85 7.36
C GLY A 305 -9.81 26.97 6.26
N ALA A 306 -9.12 27.59 5.31
CA ALA A 306 -8.36 26.88 4.30
C ALA A 306 -7.25 26.03 4.94
N VAL A 307 -7.05 24.82 4.44
CA VAL A 307 -5.97 23.95 4.92
C VAL A 307 -4.64 24.51 4.42
N SER A 308 -3.72 24.83 5.33
CA SER A 308 -2.36 25.26 5.00
C SER A 308 -1.60 24.18 4.22
N ALA A 309 -0.53 24.59 3.52
CA ALA A 309 0.36 23.66 2.84
C ALA A 309 0.86 22.57 3.80
N LEU A 310 0.92 21.33 3.32
CA LEU A 310 1.29 20.18 4.14
C LEU A 310 2.70 20.38 4.71
N ASP A 311 2.87 20.03 5.99
CA ASP A 311 4.13 20.13 6.74
C ASP A 311 4.73 21.54 6.87
N SER A 312 3.99 22.59 6.46
CA SER A 312 4.36 23.99 6.77
C SER A 312 4.38 24.22 8.29
N PRO A 313 5.07 25.27 8.78
CA PRO A 313 5.03 25.65 10.19
C PRO A 313 3.60 25.83 10.71
N GLU A 314 2.71 26.44 9.93
CA GLU A 314 1.30 26.67 10.27
C GLU A 314 0.53 25.35 10.35
N PHE A 315 0.76 24.45 9.39
CA PHE A 315 0.17 23.11 9.41
C PHE A 315 0.61 22.34 10.65
N LYS A 316 1.92 22.33 10.95
CA LYS A 316 2.50 21.66 12.12
C LYS A 316 2.09 22.31 13.44
N ALA A 317 1.73 23.58 13.45
CA ALA A 317 1.17 24.26 14.61
C ALA A 317 -0.26 23.76 14.90
N LYS A 318 -1.06 23.48 13.87
CA LYS A 318 -2.47 23.08 13.98
C LYS A 318 -2.69 21.57 14.13
N TYR A 319 -1.90 20.76 13.43
CA TYR A 319 -2.13 19.32 13.29
C TYR A 319 -1.01 18.48 13.91
N LYS A 320 -1.39 17.32 14.43
CA LYS A 320 -0.46 16.27 14.90
C LYS A 320 -0.77 14.98 14.13
N LYS A 321 0.24 14.42 13.46
CA LYS A 321 0.12 13.11 12.80
C LYS A 321 -0.09 12.03 13.86
N ILE A 322 -1.08 11.17 13.67
CA ILE A 322 -1.41 10.07 14.60
C ILE A 322 -1.24 8.69 13.98
N SER A 323 -1.29 8.59 12.65
CA SER A 323 -1.16 7.32 11.94
C SER A 323 -0.49 7.50 10.58
N GLY A 324 0.02 6.40 10.06
CA GLY A 324 0.44 6.27 8.68
C GLY A 324 0.15 4.84 8.20
N HIS A 325 -0.32 4.70 6.98
CA HIS A 325 -0.52 3.41 6.34
C HIS A 325 -0.13 3.51 4.87
N VAL A 326 0.35 2.41 4.29
CA VAL A 326 0.67 2.28 2.87
C VAL A 326 -0.25 1.24 2.25
N LEU A 327 -0.90 1.63 1.16
CA LEU A 327 -1.63 0.71 0.29
C LEU A 327 -0.79 0.51 -0.98
N GLU A 328 -0.30 -0.71 -1.15
CA GLU A 328 0.37 -1.19 -2.34
C GLU A 328 -0.68 -1.57 -3.39
N ILE A 329 -0.64 -0.91 -4.54
CA ILE A 329 -1.35 -1.35 -5.74
C ILE A 329 -0.31 -1.90 -6.69
N ALA A 330 -0.44 -3.16 -7.07
CA ALA A 330 0.61 -3.86 -7.81
C ALA A 330 0.07 -4.65 -9.00
N SER A 331 0.90 -4.81 -10.02
CA SER A 331 0.69 -5.75 -11.12
C SER A 331 1.85 -6.72 -11.17
N VAL A 332 1.57 -7.94 -11.60
CA VAL A 332 2.57 -9.01 -11.65
C VAL A 332 2.56 -9.71 -13.00
N ILE A 333 3.74 -10.15 -13.43
CA ILE A 333 3.89 -11.12 -14.49
C ILE A 333 4.02 -12.52 -13.86
N LYS A 334 3.24 -13.47 -14.39
CA LYS A 334 3.23 -14.86 -13.96
C LYS A 334 3.82 -15.71 -15.08
N ILE A 335 4.99 -16.28 -14.86
CA ILE A 335 5.62 -17.23 -15.79
C ILE A 335 5.02 -18.61 -15.49
N LYS A 336 4.24 -19.14 -16.44
CA LYS A 336 3.83 -20.54 -16.39
C LYS A 336 5.04 -21.41 -16.75
N LYS A 337 5.29 -22.45 -15.96
CA LYS A 337 6.24 -23.51 -16.34
C LYS A 337 5.65 -24.39 -17.42
#